data_AF-A0A6P4AR95-F1
#
_entry.id   AF-A0A6P4AR95-F1
#
_cell.length_a   1.000
_cell.length_b   1.000
_cell.length_c   1.000
_cell.angle_alpha   90.00
_cell.angle_beta   90.00
_cell.angle_gamma   90.00
#
_symmetry.space_group_name_H-M   'P 1'
#
loop_
_entity.id
_entity.type
_entity.pdbx_description
1 polymer ?
#
loop_
_entity_poly.entity_id
_entity_poly.type
_entity_poly.pdbx_seq_one_letter_code
_entity_poly.pdbx_strand_id
1 'polypeptide(L)'
;MKMLFVVPRGMKKMVDYLKERYDNMPIFVTENGYSSKTEQNERVENLLQDEDRIKFHKAYLAALAGAIRDGADVRGYFIWSLADNFEWRFGYSMRFGLYHIDRTTNSLQRTPKLSAAWFTSFLTNTTIFNSTTQTSVPPHNLNVMHTAFDSF
;
A
#
# COMPACT_ATOMS: atom_id res chain seq x y z
N MET A 1 -20.59 -6.17 10.27
CA MET A 1 -19.49 -7.15 10.47
C MET A 1 -18.19 -6.56 9.96
N LYS A 2 -17.10 -6.55 10.74
CA LYS A 2 -15.78 -6.06 10.31
C LYS A 2 -15.02 -7.25 9.70
N MET A 3 -14.82 -7.28 8.38
CA MET A 3 -14.17 -8.42 7.71
C MET A 3 -12.64 -8.36 7.71
N LEU A 4 -12.03 -7.17 7.78
CA LEU A 4 -10.58 -6.99 7.74
C LEU A 4 -10.07 -6.38 9.05
N PHE A 5 -9.15 -7.09 9.70
CA PHE A 5 -8.48 -6.65 10.91
C PHE A 5 -7.05 -6.20 10.57
N VAL A 6 -6.61 -5.11 11.22
CA VAL A 6 -5.25 -4.58 11.07
C VAL A 6 -4.35 -5.34 12.04
N VAL A 7 -3.51 -6.25 11.53
CA VAL A 7 -2.61 -7.10 12.32
C VAL A 7 -1.21 -7.14 11.70
N PRO A 8 -0.44 -6.03 11.76
CA PRO A 8 0.85 -5.94 11.07
C PRO A 8 1.85 -7.02 11.50
N ARG A 9 1.90 -7.34 12.80
CA ARG A 9 2.72 -8.46 13.33
C ARG A 9 2.41 -9.82 12.70
N GLY A 10 1.21 -9.99 12.15
CA GLY A 10 0.80 -11.20 11.46
C GLY A 10 1.54 -11.39 10.13
N MET A 11 1.93 -10.30 9.46
CA MET A 11 2.73 -10.35 8.23
C MET A 11 4.07 -11.04 8.48
N LYS A 12 4.83 -10.57 9.47
CA LYS A 12 6.12 -11.18 9.84
C LYS A 12 5.95 -12.65 10.21
N LYS A 13 5.00 -12.96 11.10
CA LYS A 13 4.73 -14.35 11.53
C LYS A 13 4.40 -15.28 10.37
N MET A 14 3.60 -14.82 9.40
CA MET A 14 3.26 -15.62 8.23
C MET A 14 4.49 -15.85 7.34
N VAL A 15 5.29 -14.82 7.09
CA VAL A 15 6.50 -14.93 6.27
C VAL A 15 7.54 -15.84 6.94
N ASP A 16 7.77 -15.68 8.25
CA ASP A 16 8.67 -16.55 9.01
C ASP A 16 8.21 -18.02 8.94
N TYR A 17 6.90 -18.27 9.09
CA TYR A 17 6.33 -19.61 8.96
C TYR A 17 6.57 -20.19 7.56
N LEU A 18 6.30 -19.42 6.50
CA LEU A 18 6.51 -19.88 5.12
C LEU A 18 8.00 -20.17 4.84
N LYS A 19 8.89 -19.32 5.35
CA LYS A 19 10.34 -19.51 5.28
C LYS A 19 10.75 -20.84 5.91
N GLU A 20 10.35 -21.10 7.16
CA GLU A 20 10.72 -22.32 7.88
C GLU A 20 10.08 -23.58 7.28
N ARG A 21 8.82 -23.47 6.85
CA ARG A 21 8.03 -24.62 6.38
C ARG A 21 8.38 -25.06 4.96
N TYR A 22 8.85 -24.15 4.11
CA TYR A 22 9.07 -24.36 2.68
C TYR A 22 10.48 -23.96 2.23
N ASP A 23 11.48 -24.19 3.09
CA ASP A 23 12.91 -24.06 2.77
C ASP A 23 13.29 -22.69 2.15
N ASN A 24 12.77 -21.62 2.76
CA ASN A 24 12.98 -20.24 2.32
C ASN A 24 12.72 -19.99 0.83
N MET A 25 11.70 -20.66 0.26
CA MET A 25 11.28 -20.43 -1.12
C MET A 25 10.95 -18.94 -1.35
N PRO A 26 11.23 -18.39 -2.55
CA PRO A 26 10.92 -17.00 -2.88
C PRO A 26 9.45 -16.61 -2.64
N ILE A 27 9.22 -15.49 -1.94
CA ILE A 27 7.89 -14.98 -1.58
C ILE A 27 7.59 -13.68 -2.31
N PHE A 28 6.37 -13.58 -2.85
CA PHE A 28 5.77 -12.33 -3.28
C PHE A 28 4.48 -12.09 -2.48
N VAL A 29 4.37 -10.95 -1.83
CA VAL A 29 3.11 -10.51 -1.22
C VAL A 29 2.23 -9.95 -2.33
N THR A 30 1.37 -10.78 -2.91
CA THR A 30 0.61 -10.43 -4.12
C THR A 30 -0.52 -9.44 -3.87
N GLU A 31 -1.04 -9.36 -2.65
CA GLU A 31 -2.04 -8.37 -2.26
C GLU A 31 -1.93 -8.01 -0.77
N ASN A 32 -1.91 -6.72 -0.47
CA ASN A 32 -2.15 -6.22 0.88
C ASN A 32 -2.76 -4.81 0.81
N GLY A 33 -3.85 -4.56 1.53
CA GLY A 33 -4.67 -3.37 1.32
C GLY A 33 -5.47 -2.94 2.54
N TYR A 34 -5.85 -1.67 2.56
CA TYR A 34 -6.70 -1.06 3.58
C TYR A 34 -7.84 -0.26 2.97
N SER A 35 -9.05 -0.56 3.44
CA SER A 35 -10.24 0.24 3.17
C SER A 35 -10.76 0.82 4.48
N SER A 36 -10.87 2.15 4.54
CA SER A 36 -11.51 2.84 5.63
C SER A 36 -13.02 2.60 5.60
N LYS A 37 -13.64 2.59 6.77
CA LYS A 37 -15.10 2.65 6.88
C LYS A 37 -15.52 4.08 6.52
N THR A 38 -15.81 4.31 5.25
CA THR A 38 -16.36 5.59 4.79
C THR A 38 -17.81 5.39 4.44
N GLU A 39 -18.64 6.37 4.75
CA GLU A 39 -20.03 6.34 4.31
C GLU A 39 -20.10 6.39 2.78
N GLN A 40 -21.18 5.86 2.20
CA GLN A 40 -21.31 5.85 0.74
C GLN A 40 -21.29 7.28 0.16
N ASN A 41 -21.81 8.25 0.92
CA ASN A 41 -21.94 9.66 0.55
C ASN A 41 -20.86 10.56 1.17
N GLU A 42 -19.73 9.98 1.58
CA GLU A 42 -18.59 10.74 2.10
C GLU A 42 -18.09 11.76 1.08
N ARG A 43 -17.69 12.94 1.56
CA ARG A 43 -17.14 13.99 0.69
C ARG A 43 -15.82 13.53 0.08
N VAL A 44 -15.60 13.82 -1.20
CA VAL A 44 -14.38 13.40 -1.92
C VAL A 44 -13.14 13.91 -1.21
N GLU A 45 -13.15 15.13 -0.69
CA GLU A 45 -12.03 15.73 0.04
C GLU A 45 -11.59 14.85 1.22
N ASN A 46 -12.54 14.27 1.96
CA ASN A 46 -12.26 13.36 3.07
C ASN A 46 -11.73 12.00 2.58
N LEU A 47 -12.23 11.51 1.43
CA LEU A 47 -11.74 10.27 0.81
C LEU A 47 -10.28 10.39 0.32
N LEU A 48 -9.85 11.61 -0.04
CA LEU A 48 -8.47 11.88 -0.46
C LEU A 48 -7.50 11.97 0.72
N GLN A 49 -7.96 12.32 1.92
CA GLN A 49 -7.16 12.42 3.15
C GLN A 49 -7.13 11.09 3.91
N ASP A 50 -6.48 10.08 3.33
CA ASP A 50 -6.53 8.68 3.78
C ASP A 50 -5.30 8.24 4.61
N GLU A 51 -4.95 9.02 5.64
CA GLU A 51 -3.79 8.76 6.51
C GLU A 51 -3.77 7.35 7.11
N ASP A 52 -4.94 6.77 7.41
CA ASP A 52 -5.01 5.43 7.97
C ASP A 52 -4.52 4.35 7.00
N ARG A 53 -4.66 4.57 5.68
CA ARG A 53 -4.06 3.68 4.67
C ARG A 53 -2.54 3.75 4.72
N ILE A 54 -1.97 4.95 4.92
CA ILE A 54 -0.53 5.15 5.09
C ILE A 54 -0.05 4.45 6.37
N LYS A 55 -0.73 4.66 7.51
CA LYS A 55 -0.40 4.01 8.78
C LYS A 55 -0.43 2.49 8.65
N PHE A 56 -1.44 1.95 7.96
CA PHE A 56 -1.55 0.53 7.66
C PHE A 56 -0.33 0.01 6.89
N HIS A 57 -0.02 0.61 5.73
CA HIS A 57 1.08 0.11 4.91
C HIS A 57 2.45 0.29 5.55
N LYS A 58 2.71 1.41 6.25
CA LYS A 58 3.94 1.59 7.04
C LYS A 58 4.12 0.45 8.04
N ALA A 59 3.07 0.10 8.79
CA ALA A 59 3.17 -0.95 9.79
C ALA A 59 3.40 -2.34 9.17
N TYR A 60 2.72 -2.66 8.06
CA TYR A 60 2.88 -3.95 7.37
C TYR A 60 4.23 -4.07 6.66
N LEU A 61 4.70 -3.01 6.01
CA LEU A 61 6.02 -2.98 5.38
C LEU A 61 7.15 -3.05 6.42
N ALA A 62 7.03 -2.40 7.57
CA ALA A 62 8.00 -2.54 8.66
C ALA A 62 8.06 -3.98 9.21
N ALA A 63 6.90 -4.64 9.35
CA ALA A 63 6.86 -6.05 9.75
C ALA A 63 7.48 -6.97 8.69
N LEU A 64 7.24 -6.69 7.41
CA LEU A 64 7.82 -7.42 6.28
C LEU A 64 9.34 -7.21 6.19
N ALA A 65 9.81 -5.97 6.36
CA ALA A 65 11.23 -5.63 6.47
C ALA A 65 11.91 -6.42 7.60
N GLY A 66 11.24 -6.55 8.74
CA GLY A 66 11.70 -7.41 9.84
C GLY A 66 11.87 -8.87 9.43
N ALA A 67 10.97 -9.45 8.63
CA ALA A 67 11.12 -10.81 8.14
C ALA A 67 12.30 -10.95 7.16
N ILE A 68 12.48 -9.96 6.28
CA ILE A 68 13.58 -9.90 5.31
C ILE A 68 14.93 -9.82 6.03
N ARG A 69 15.06 -8.94 7.04
CA ARG A 69 16.26 -8.85 7.89
C ARG A 69 16.58 -10.17 8.61
N ASP A 70 15.56 -10.95 8.94
CA ASP A 70 15.70 -12.27 9.54
C ASP A 70 15.90 -13.39 8.49
N GLY A 71 16.23 -13.03 7.25
CA GLY A 71 16.68 -13.94 6.19
C GLY A 71 15.59 -14.47 5.26
N ALA A 72 14.35 -13.98 5.32
CA ALA A 72 13.30 -14.39 4.38
C ALA A 72 13.55 -13.86 2.96
N ASP A 73 13.48 -14.72 1.93
CA ASP A 73 13.57 -14.32 0.51
C ASP A 73 12.24 -13.72 0.02
N VAL A 74 11.98 -12.45 0.37
CA VAL A 74 10.82 -11.70 -0.13
C VAL A 74 11.25 -10.81 -1.30
N ARG A 75 10.63 -11.02 -2.46
CA ARG A 75 11.02 -10.37 -3.72
C ARG A 75 10.05 -9.30 -4.20
N GLY A 76 8.88 -9.19 -3.60
CA GLY A 76 7.94 -8.15 -3.97
C GLY A 76 6.76 -8.00 -3.03
N TYR A 77 6.18 -6.81 -3.07
CA TYR A 77 5.00 -6.43 -2.33
C TYR A 77 4.07 -5.63 -3.26
N PHE A 78 2.83 -6.08 -3.38
CA PHE A 78 1.83 -5.49 -4.26
C PHE A 78 0.68 -4.96 -3.43
N ILE A 79 0.51 -3.64 -3.50
CA ILE A 79 -0.55 -2.94 -2.80
C ILE A 79 -1.90 -3.22 -3.47
N TRP A 80 -2.89 -3.66 -2.68
CA TRP A 80 -4.28 -3.67 -3.11
C TRP A 80 -4.92 -2.35 -2.69
N SER A 81 -5.21 -1.42 -3.61
CA SER A 81 -5.06 -1.54 -5.07
C SER A 81 -4.58 -0.25 -5.70
N LEU A 82 -4.29 -0.27 -7.01
CA LEU A 82 -3.91 0.93 -7.74
C LEU A 82 -5.04 1.97 -7.70
N ALA A 83 -6.29 1.59 -7.99
CA ALA A 83 -7.41 2.53 -8.05
C ALA A 83 -8.70 1.89 -7.50
N ASP A 84 -9.63 2.74 -7.05
CA ASP A 84 -10.91 2.29 -6.52
C ASP A 84 -11.67 1.46 -7.58
N ASN A 85 -11.96 0.21 -7.24
CA ASN A 85 -12.53 -0.77 -8.15
C ASN A 85 -13.85 -1.32 -7.62
N PHE A 86 -14.42 -2.32 -8.30
CA PHE A 86 -15.62 -3.02 -7.87
C PHE A 86 -15.25 -4.13 -6.89
N GLU A 87 -15.54 -3.96 -5.60
CA GLU A 87 -15.18 -4.87 -4.52
C GLU A 87 -16.24 -5.95 -4.30
N TRP A 88 -16.52 -6.72 -5.35
CA TRP A 88 -17.37 -7.92 -5.33
C TRP A 88 -18.73 -7.67 -4.67
N ARG A 89 -19.02 -8.35 -3.56
CA ARG A 89 -20.27 -8.23 -2.81
C ARG A 89 -20.52 -6.82 -2.25
N PHE A 90 -19.48 -6.00 -2.13
CA PHE A 90 -19.57 -4.63 -1.61
C PHE A 90 -19.72 -3.58 -2.71
N GLY A 91 -19.63 -3.98 -3.99
CA GLY A 91 -19.65 -3.04 -5.10
C GLY A 91 -18.64 -1.91 -4.91
N TYR A 92 -19.06 -0.66 -5.04
CA TYR A 92 -18.18 0.52 -4.88
C TYR A 92 -18.18 1.13 -3.48
N SER A 93 -18.78 0.45 -2.50
CA SER A 93 -18.84 0.95 -1.11
C SER A 93 -17.52 0.76 -0.34
N MET A 94 -16.70 -0.23 -0.75
CA MET A 94 -15.34 -0.38 -0.26
C MET A 94 -14.35 0.22 -1.25
N ARG A 95 -13.36 0.92 -0.71
CA ARG A 95 -12.37 1.71 -1.48
C ARG A 95 -10.98 1.39 -0.98
N PHE A 96 -10.22 0.65 -1.78
CA PHE A 96 -8.84 0.25 -1.50
C PHE A 96 -7.80 1.01 -2.32
N GLY A 97 -8.24 1.70 -3.37
CA GLY A 97 -7.35 2.23 -4.38
C GLY A 97 -6.53 3.40 -3.88
N LEU A 98 -5.25 3.46 -4.24
CA LEU A 98 -4.43 4.68 -4.09
C LEU A 98 -5.05 5.88 -4.84
N TYR A 99 -5.79 5.61 -5.92
CA TYR A 99 -6.55 6.62 -6.66
C TYR A 99 -8.04 6.48 -6.42
N HIS A 100 -8.68 7.61 -6.10
CA HIS A 100 -10.14 7.72 -6.13
C HIS A 100 -10.63 7.73 -7.59
N ILE A 101 -11.74 7.07 -7.87
CA ILE A 101 -12.42 7.14 -9.17
C ILE A 101 -13.76 7.85 -8.99
N ASP A 102 -13.93 8.99 -9.67
CA ASP A 102 -15.22 9.67 -9.76
C ASP A 102 -16.15 8.88 -10.70
N ARG A 103 -17.23 8.35 -10.14
CA ARG A 103 -18.26 7.60 -10.86
C ARG A 103 -19.56 8.39 -11.05
N THR A 104 -19.59 9.65 -10.62
CA THR A 104 -20.74 10.55 -10.82
C THR A 104 -20.74 11.13 -12.23
N THR A 105 -19.57 11.19 -12.87
CA THR A 105 -19.40 11.60 -14.26
C THR A 105 -19.04 10.41 -15.15
N ASN A 106 -19.36 10.49 -16.45
CA ASN A 106 -18.96 9.48 -17.44
C ASN A 106 -17.44 9.45 -17.72
N SER A 107 -16.67 10.38 -17.12
CA SER A 107 -15.23 10.52 -17.35
C SER A 107 -14.39 9.48 -16.61
N LEU A 108 -14.90 8.90 -15.52
CA LEU A 108 -14.15 8.04 -14.60
C LEU A 108 -12.82 8.67 -14.18
N GLN A 109 -12.84 9.97 -13.86
CA GLN A 109 -11.63 10.71 -13.47
C GLN A 109 -10.94 10.05 -12.27
N ARG A 110 -9.61 9.92 -12.34
CA ARG A 110 -8.78 9.37 -11.26
C ARG A 110 -8.10 10.51 -10.53
N THR A 111 -8.28 10.55 -9.21
CA THR A 111 -7.66 11.56 -8.34
C THR A 111 -6.76 10.86 -7.34
N PRO A 112 -5.44 11.18 -7.27
CA PRO A 112 -4.54 10.55 -6.31
C PRO A 112 -4.96 10.92 -4.88
N LYS A 113 -4.99 9.92 -4.00
CA LYS A 113 -5.16 10.13 -2.56
C LYS A 113 -3.81 10.42 -1.91
N LEU A 114 -3.80 10.87 -0.66
CA LEU A 114 -2.58 11.13 0.10
C LEU A 114 -1.65 9.89 0.13
N SER A 115 -2.24 8.70 0.25
CA SER A 115 -1.50 7.43 0.18
C SER A 115 -0.79 7.18 -1.15
N ALA A 116 -1.29 7.69 -2.28
CA ALA A 116 -0.60 7.58 -3.56
C ALA A 116 0.71 8.37 -3.55
N ALA A 117 0.67 9.62 -3.09
CA ALA A 117 1.84 10.47 -2.97
C ALA A 117 2.87 9.86 -2.01
N TRP A 118 2.41 9.38 -0.84
CA TRP A 118 3.28 8.69 0.11
C TRP A 118 3.92 7.42 -0.48
N PHE A 119 3.15 6.59 -1.20
CA PHE A 119 3.68 5.35 -1.76
C PHE A 119 4.70 5.64 -2.87
N THR A 120 4.49 6.68 -3.68
CA THR A 120 5.50 7.17 -4.63
C THR A 120 6.77 7.59 -3.90
N SER A 121 6.67 8.43 -2.86
CA SER A 121 7.81 8.85 -2.03
C SER A 121 8.59 7.69 -1.44
N PHE A 122 7.87 6.69 -0.92
CA PHE A 122 8.45 5.46 -0.38
C PHE A 122 9.25 4.70 -1.44
N LEU A 123 8.67 4.48 -2.62
CA LEU A 123 9.33 3.78 -3.72
C LEU A 123 10.53 4.57 -4.29
N THR A 124 10.47 5.90 -4.32
CA THR A 124 11.58 6.72 -4.85
C THR A 124 12.60 7.09 -3.78
N ASN A 125 12.42 6.64 -2.53
CA ASN A 125 13.20 7.05 -1.36
C ASN A 125 13.34 8.59 -1.26
N THR A 126 12.26 9.31 -1.58
CA THR A 126 12.22 10.78 -1.59
C THR A 126 11.34 11.26 -0.45
N THR A 127 11.92 11.89 0.56
CA THR A 127 11.12 12.54 1.60
C THR A 127 10.48 13.79 1.02
N ILE A 128 9.19 13.74 0.66
CA ILE A 128 8.45 14.96 0.32
C ILE A 128 8.22 15.73 1.62
N PHE A 129 9.23 16.50 2.03
CA PHE A 129 9.00 17.65 2.88
C PHE A 129 8.44 18.75 1.98
N ASN A 130 7.26 19.27 2.33
CA ASN A 130 6.68 20.43 1.65
C ASN A 130 7.68 21.59 1.66
N SER A 131 8.30 21.88 0.51
CA SER A 131 8.77 23.20 0.07
C SER A 131 9.28 23.07 -1.36
N THR A 132 8.45 23.49 -2.32
CA THR A 132 8.84 24.12 -3.59
C THR A 132 10.22 23.73 -4.15
N THR A 133 10.35 22.59 -4.80
CA THR A 133 11.29 22.43 -5.94
C THR A 133 11.00 21.11 -6.67
N GLN A 134 10.71 21.21 -7.97
CA GLN A 134 10.77 20.09 -8.90
C GLN A 134 12.21 19.58 -8.95
N THR A 135 12.43 18.30 -8.66
CA THR A 135 13.61 17.59 -9.17
C THR A 135 13.21 16.23 -9.73
N SER A 136 13.93 15.90 -10.80
CA SER A 136 13.74 14.83 -11.78
C SER A 136 13.62 13.42 -11.20
N VAL A 137 12.77 12.62 -11.84
CA VAL A 137 12.60 11.18 -11.61
C VAL A 137 13.95 10.44 -11.82
N PRO A 138 14.45 9.66 -10.85
CA PRO A 138 15.66 8.87 -11.02
C PRO A 138 15.41 7.67 -11.96
N PRO A 139 16.46 7.12 -12.61
CA PRO A 139 16.32 5.99 -13.52
C PRO A 139 15.79 4.74 -12.81
N HIS A 140 14.96 3.97 -13.51
CA HIS A 140 14.39 2.71 -13.03
C HIS A 140 15.48 1.73 -12.59
N ASN A 141 15.65 1.59 -11.27
CA ASN A 141 16.46 0.54 -10.67
C ASN A 141 15.54 -0.63 -10.28
N LEU A 142 15.81 -1.83 -10.76
CA LEU A 142 15.02 -3.03 -10.44
C LEU A 142 15.08 -3.44 -8.95
N ASN A 143 15.94 -2.77 -8.15
CA ASN A 143 16.12 -2.99 -6.71
C ASN A 143 15.37 -2.01 -5.79
N VAL A 144 14.43 -1.21 -6.33
CA VAL A 144 13.67 -0.20 -5.58
C VAL A 144 13.07 -0.72 -4.27
N MET A 145 12.55 -1.94 -4.27
CA MET A 145 11.99 -2.56 -3.05
C MET A 145 13.03 -2.71 -1.96
N HIS A 146 14.22 -3.26 -2.27
CA HIS A 146 15.27 -3.48 -1.27
C HIS A 146 15.72 -2.16 -0.63
N THR A 147 15.95 -1.13 -1.46
CA THR A 147 16.35 0.20 -0.97
C THR A 147 15.23 0.91 -0.19
N ALA A 148 13.96 0.64 -0.51
CA ALA A 148 12.83 1.22 0.19
C ALA A 148 12.64 0.56 1.57
N PHE A 149 12.88 -0.74 1.69
CA PHE A 149 12.79 -1.45 2.98
C PHE A 149 13.87 -1.02 3.98
N ASP A 150 15.01 -0.49 3.51
CA ASP A 150 16.06 0.07 4.39
C ASP A 150 15.60 1.31 5.17
N SER A 151 14.46 1.92 4.78
CA SER A 151 13.85 3.04 5.52
C SER A 151 13.05 2.62 6.76
N PHE A 152 13.02 1.33 7.10
CA PHE A 152 12.29 0.74 8.24
C PHE A 152 13.17 0.02 9.26
#